data_AF-A0AAW0DQD6-F1
#
_entry.id   AF-A0AAW0DQD6-F1
#
_cell.length_a   1.000
_cell.length_b   1.000
_cell.length_c   1.000
_cell.angle_alpha   90.00
_cell.angle_beta   90.00
_cell.angle_gamma   90.00
#
_symmetry.space_group_name_H-M   'P 1'
#
loop_
_entity.id
_entity.type
_entity.pdbx_description
1 polymer ?
#
loop_
_entity_poly.entity_id
_entity_poly.type
_entity_poly.pdbx_seq_one_letter_code
_entity_poly.pdbx_strand_id
1 'polypeptide(L)'
;MSPSIWIPPSKQEHLSSPLSDSTYDEEEDNRKIRPWWPTFRNLFKLRGFRLDTVGDVKQYYKQTPSASPAPYFDTYRQLDDDTLCPDAGLPDNLFRGLRSSDGKRVVIKAVHYRTVLDIIQDEEIAFIVMEQWSSQLIPDSGPCCLRPFLMSMRQCIEHAAFMHMHRMAHLDISLRNLLTDYKGNHAYIDFELGRRFDESNPLISGARLGTEIPPECHTGELYDPFKVDVFALGVLILRACKLTGHCVPELVEIVKPMLRDKPEQRPPVGIVLRAFDAMLRTLTDDRLKYCHNMR
;
A
#
# COMPACT_ATOMS: atom_id res chain seq x y z
N MET A 1 -18.18 9.33 -32.08
CA MET A 1 -18.65 8.41 -31.02
C MET A 1 -17.55 8.38 -29.98
N SER A 2 -17.78 9.02 -28.83
CA SER A 2 -16.77 9.15 -27.77
C SER A 2 -16.44 7.76 -27.21
N PRO A 3 -15.17 7.41 -26.94
CA PRO A 3 -14.85 6.22 -26.19
C PRO A 3 -15.38 6.42 -24.78
N SER A 4 -16.47 5.73 -24.44
CA SER A 4 -17.13 5.77 -23.14
C SER A 4 -16.25 5.09 -22.08
N ILE A 5 -15.19 5.78 -21.68
CA ILE A 5 -14.26 5.32 -20.64
C ILE A 5 -14.92 5.40 -19.25
N TRP A 6 -15.93 6.24 -19.13
CA TRP A 6 -16.77 6.38 -17.97
C TRP A 6 -18.20 6.00 -18.38
N ILE A 7 -18.72 4.86 -17.92
CA ILE A 7 -20.13 4.47 -18.14
C ILE A 7 -20.97 5.22 -17.10
N PRO A 8 -21.83 6.17 -17.49
CA PRO A 8 -22.74 6.82 -16.54
C PRO A 8 -23.60 5.72 -15.89
N PRO A 9 -23.90 5.80 -14.58
CA PRO A 9 -24.79 4.82 -13.96
C PRO A 9 -26.20 4.96 -14.54
N SER A 10 -26.49 4.24 -15.62
CA SER A 10 -27.86 3.94 -16.02
C SER A 10 -28.36 2.82 -15.11
N LYS A 11 -29.05 3.19 -14.01
CA LYS A 11 -29.69 2.26 -13.07
C LYS A 11 -28.81 1.04 -12.72
N GLN A 12 -27.76 1.26 -11.91
CA GLN A 12 -27.31 0.15 -11.06
C GLN A 12 -28.49 -0.17 -10.15
N GLU A 13 -29.17 -1.28 -10.43
CA GLU A 13 -30.12 -1.86 -9.50
C GLU A 13 -29.38 -2.08 -8.18
N HIS A 14 -29.68 -1.23 -7.20
CA HIS A 14 -29.44 -1.55 -5.80
C HIS A 14 -30.27 -2.80 -5.50
N LEU A 15 -29.66 -3.99 -5.66
CA LEU A 15 -30.12 -5.17 -4.96
C LEU A 15 -29.75 -5.00 -3.48
N SER A 16 -30.54 -4.17 -2.79
CA SER A 16 -30.66 -4.24 -1.34
C SER A 16 -31.42 -5.53 -1.03
N SER A 17 -30.71 -6.63 -0.86
CA SER A 17 -31.31 -7.83 -0.29
C SER A 17 -31.57 -7.60 1.21
N PRO A 18 -32.72 -8.02 1.76
CA PRO A 18 -33.00 -7.84 3.18
C PRO A 18 -32.06 -8.71 4.02
N LEU A 19 -31.55 -8.07 5.07
CA LEU A 19 -30.74 -8.60 6.17
C LEU A 19 -30.92 -10.11 6.42
N SER A 20 -29.83 -10.85 6.22
CA SER A 20 -29.53 -12.07 6.97
C SER A 20 -28.23 -11.84 7.73
N ASP A 21 -28.24 -12.25 9.00
CA ASP A 21 -27.22 -12.09 10.04
C ASP A 21 -25.90 -12.84 9.73
N SER A 22 -25.21 -12.43 8.68
CA SER A 22 -23.83 -12.83 8.39
C SER A 22 -22.93 -11.62 8.59
N THR A 23 -21.91 -11.79 9.44
CA THR A 23 -20.80 -10.85 9.73
C THR A 23 -20.61 -9.81 8.63
N TYR A 24 -21.10 -8.60 8.87
CA TYR A 24 -20.98 -7.47 7.97
C TYR A 24 -19.49 -7.17 7.75
N ASP A 25 -18.99 -7.47 6.54
CA ASP A 25 -17.58 -7.26 6.18
C ASP A 25 -17.44 -5.90 5.49
N GLU A 26 -17.29 -4.85 6.31
CA GLU A 26 -17.11 -3.46 5.87
C GLU A 26 -15.92 -3.30 4.89
N GLU A 27 -14.95 -4.22 4.93
CA GLU A 27 -13.74 -4.22 4.12
C GLU A 27 -14.03 -4.73 2.69
N GLU A 28 -14.92 -5.72 2.54
CA GLU A 28 -15.36 -6.23 1.23
C GLU A 28 -16.24 -5.23 0.47
N ASP A 29 -17.03 -4.42 1.18
CA ASP A 29 -17.88 -3.38 0.60
C ASP A 29 -17.05 -2.20 0.05
N ASN A 30 -16.01 -1.78 0.77
CA ASN A 30 -15.11 -0.69 0.31
C ASN A 30 -14.40 -1.01 -1.02
N ARG A 31 -14.08 -2.29 -1.28
CA ARG A 31 -13.48 -2.73 -2.55
C ARG A 31 -14.40 -2.59 -3.76
N LYS A 32 -15.71 -2.49 -3.52
CA LYS A 32 -16.74 -2.39 -4.57
C LYS A 32 -17.09 -0.93 -4.90
N ILE A 33 -16.56 0.05 -4.16
CA ILE A 33 -16.82 1.46 -4.39
C ILE A 33 -16.21 1.90 -5.73
N ARG A 34 -17.06 2.44 -6.59
CA ARG A 34 -16.68 2.96 -7.91
C ARG A 34 -17.35 4.32 -8.11
N PRO A 35 -16.81 5.38 -7.51
CA PRO A 35 -17.47 6.67 -7.51
C PRO A 35 -17.42 7.25 -8.91
N TRP A 36 -18.48 7.95 -9.30
CA TRP A 36 -18.47 8.76 -10.51
C TRP A 36 -17.68 10.05 -10.26
N TRP A 37 -16.34 9.97 -10.33
CA TRP A 37 -15.39 11.06 -10.06
C TRP A 37 -15.77 12.43 -10.68
N PRO A 38 -16.32 12.51 -11.92
CA PRO A 38 -16.73 13.80 -12.49
C PRO A 38 -17.75 14.58 -11.64
N THR A 39 -18.67 13.92 -10.91
CA THR A 39 -19.64 14.61 -10.05
C THR A 39 -18.96 15.34 -8.88
N PHE A 40 -17.83 14.82 -8.40
CA PHE A 40 -17.12 15.37 -7.25
C PHE A 40 -16.08 16.44 -7.63
N ARG A 41 -15.88 16.72 -8.93
CA ARG A 41 -14.85 17.67 -9.41
C ARG A 41 -14.98 19.05 -8.77
N ASN A 42 -16.21 19.56 -8.62
CA ASN A 42 -16.47 20.86 -8.01
C ASN A 42 -16.23 20.84 -6.49
N LEU A 43 -16.60 19.75 -5.82
CA LEU A 43 -16.36 19.55 -4.39
C LEU A 43 -14.87 19.60 -4.07
N PHE A 44 -14.04 18.85 -4.81
CA PHE A 44 -12.59 18.88 -4.64
C PHE A 44 -11.99 20.26 -4.93
N LYS A 45 -12.46 20.93 -5.99
CA LYS A 45 -12.01 22.29 -6.33
C LYS A 45 -12.29 23.29 -5.22
N LEU A 46 -13.49 23.25 -4.63
CA LEU A 46 -13.87 24.08 -3.47
C LEU A 46 -13.01 23.79 -2.24
N ARG A 47 -12.53 22.56 -2.09
CA ARG A 47 -11.63 22.12 -1.01
C ARG A 47 -10.15 22.29 -1.34
N GLY A 48 -9.80 22.95 -2.45
CA GLY A 48 -8.42 23.25 -2.83
C GLY A 48 -7.67 22.07 -3.45
N PHE A 49 -8.38 21.14 -4.10
CA PHE A 49 -7.80 20.01 -4.83
C PHE A 49 -8.26 20.01 -6.28
N ARG A 50 -7.33 19.70 -7.19
CA ARG A 50 -7.61 19.52 -8.62
C ARG A 50 -7.34 18.06 -8.98
N LEU A 51 -8.36 17.36 -9.47
CA LEU A 51 -8.20 16.01 -10.01
C LEU A 51 -7.44 16.06 -11.33
N ASP A 52 -6.58 15.07 -11.58
CA ASP A 52 -5.74 15.01 -12.78
C ASP A 52 -6.58 14.79 -14.04
N THR A 53 -6.27 15.55 -15.08
CA THR A 53 -6.88 15.39 -16.41
C THR A 53 -6.01 14.54 -17.34
N VAL A 54 -6.56 14.15 -18.48
CA VAL A 54 -5.83 13.45 -19.54
C VAL A 54 -4.63 14.28 -20.01
N GLY A 55 -4.78 15.61 -20.08
CA GLY A 55 -3.69 16.54 -20.37
C GLY A 55 -2.57 16.49 -19.32
N ASP A 56 -2.92 16.48 -18.03
CA ASP A 56 -1.94 16.39 -16.93
C ASP A 56 -1.13 15.09 -17.00
N VAL A 57 -1.81 13.96 -17.23
CA VAL A 57 -1.17 12.64 -17.34
C VAL A 57 -0.30 12.54 -18.59
N LYS A 58 -0.78 13.04 -19.74
CA LYS A 58 0.01 13.17 -20.98
C LYS A 58 1.31 13.95 -20.74
N GLN A 59 1.22 15.07 -20.02
CA GLN A 59 2.39 15.90 -19.71
C GLN A 59 3.37 15.18 -18.78
N TYR A 60 2.89 14.49 -17.76
CA TYR A 60 3.73 13.73 -16.83
C TYR A 60 4.59 12.67 -17.54
N TYR A 61 3.98 11.84 -18.39
CA TYR A 61 4.71 10.79 -19.10
C TYR A 61 5.65 11.33 -20.19
N LYS A 62 5.34 12.48 -20.82
CA LYS A 62 6.30 13.17 -21.70
C LYS A 62 7.59 13.56 -20.96
N GLN A 63 7.48 13.90 -19.68
CA GLN A 63 8.60 14.32 -18.84
C GLN A 63 9.32 13.13 -18.17
N THR A 64 8.70 11.93 -18.17
CA THR A 64 9.22 10.73 -17.49
C THR A 64 9.25 9.53 -18.46
N PRO A 65 10.16 9.50 -19.44
CA PRO A 65 10.11 8.53 -20.54
C PRO A 65 10.30 7.07 -20.11
N SER A 66 10.98 6.81 -18.99
CA SER A 66 11.22 5.47 -18.45
C SER A 66 9.98 4.81 -17.85
N ALA A 67 8.92 5.59 -17.55
CA ALA A 67 7.70 5.11 -16.90
C ALA A 67 6.57 4.78 -17.89
N SER A 68 6.83 4.80 -19.21
CA SER A 68 5.79 4.78 -20.24
C SER A 68 4.93 3.49 -20.21
N PRO A 69 3.62 3.57 -19.91
CA PRO A 69 2.70 2.47 -20.14
C PRO A 69 2.28 2.52 -21.61
N ALA A 70 3.20 2.14 -22.49
CA ALA A 70 3.02 2.13 -23.95
C ALA A 70 1.70 1.48 -24.45
N PRO A 71 1.09 0.47 -23.78
CA PRO A 71 -0.17 -0.10 -24.25
C PRO A 71 -1.43 0.71 -23.88
N TYR A 72 -1.36 1.62 -22.90
CA TYR A 72 -2.57 2.27 -22.36
C TYR A 72 -2.85 3.66 -22.92
N PHE A 73 -1.84 4.31 -23.50
CA PHE A 73 -1.99 5.63 -24.10
C PHE A 73 -2.94 5.65 -25.30
N ASP A 74 -3.09 4.53 -26.02
CA ASP A 74 -3.97 4.46 -27.18
C ASP A 74 -5.46 4.55 -26.81
N THR A 75 -5.83 4.09 -25.61
CA THR A 75 -7.22 4.16 -25.11
C THR A 75 -7.64 5.61 -24.82
N TYR A 76 -6.72 6.47 -24.36
CA TYR A 76 -6.99 7.86 -23.98
C TYR A 76 -6.55 8.88 -25.03
N ARG A 77 -5.91 8.44 -26.11
CA ARG A 77 -5.36 9.30 -27.17
C ARG A 77 -6.42 10.20 -27.82
N GLN A 78 -7.66 9.71 -27.85
CA GLN A 78 -8.81 10.37 -28.46
C GLN A 78 -9.64 11.20 -27.47
N LEU A 79 -9.31 11.19 -26.17
CA LEU A 79 -10.00 12.02 -25.18
C LEU A 79 -9.46 13.44 -25.17
N ASP A 80 -10.37 14.38 -24.85
CA ASP A 80 -10.06 15.79 -24.62
C ASP A 80 -9.15 15.95 -23.39
N ASP A 81 -8.19 16.87 -23.47
CA ASP A 81 -7.19 17.10 -22.44
C ASP A 81 -7.78 17.57 -21.10
N ASP A 82 -8.99 18.15 -21.07
CA ASP A 82 -9.68 18.59 -19.86
C ASP A 82 -10.53 17.48 -19.19
N THR A 83 -10.61 16.30 -19.83
CA THR A 83 -11.31 15.13 -19.30
C THR A 83 -10.54 14.55 -18.12
N LEU A 84 -11.23 14.19 -17.04
CA LEU A 84 -10.60 13.49 -15.92
C LEU A 84 -10.00 12.16 -16.38
N CYS A 85 -8.76 11.87 -16.00
CA CYS A 85 -8.06 10.67 -16.44
C CYS A 85 -8.28 9.50 -15.47
N PRO A 86 -8.98 8.42 -15.86
CA PRO A 86 -8.92 7.18 -15.11
C PRO A 86 -7.57 6.56 -15.40
N ASP A 87 -6.62 6.75 -14.49
CA ASP A 87 -5.29 6.17 -14.60
C ASP A 87 -5.42 4.64 -14.62
N ALA A 88 -5.11 4.06 -15.77
CA ALA A 88 -5.19 2.64 -16.07
C ALA A 88 -4.57 1.68 -15.05
N GLY A 89 -3.56 2.13 -14.31
CA GLY A 89 -2.86 1.35 -13.28
C GLY A 89 -3.40 1.55 -11.88
N LEU A 90 -4.48 2.32 -11.71
CA LEU A 90 -5.01 2.73 -10.43
C LEU A 90 -6.41 2.09 -10.21
N PRO A 91 -6.67 1.50 -9.03
CA PRO A 91 -8.01 1.03 -8.66
C PRO A 91 -9.09 2.11 -8.82
N ASP A 92 -10.32 1.70 -9.17
CA ASP A 92 -11.43 2.63 -9.46
C ASP A 92 -11.83 3.53 -8.28
N ASN A 93 -11.58 3.08 -7.04
CA ASN A 93 -11.79 3.84 -5.81
C ASN A 93 -10.65 4.81 -5.48
N LEU A 94 -9.61 4.88 -6.30
CA LEU A 94 -8.50 5.82 -6.15
C LEU A 94 -8.48 6.82 -7.31
N PHE A 95 -8.06 8.06 -7.03
CA PHE A 95 -7.86 9.09 -8.06
C PHE A 95 -6.64 9.95 -7.76
N ARG A 96 -5.92 10.39 -8.79
CA ARG A 96 -4.77 11.31 -8.62
C ARG A 96 -5.19 12.77 -8.74
N GLY A 97 -4.44 13.63 -8.07
CA GLY A 97 -4.62 15.07 -8.22
C GLY A 97 -3.48 15.89 -7.65
N LEU A 98 -3.73 17.19 -7.60
CA LEU A 98 -2.85 18.20 -7.02
C LEU A 98 -3.57 19.00 -5.94
N ARG A 99 -2.86 19.30 -4.87
CA ARG A 99 -3.26 20.33 -3.91
C ARG A 99 -2.98 21.71 -4.51
N SER A 100 -4.02 22.55 -4.58
CA SER A 100 -3.95 23.84 -5.27
C SER A 100 -3.05 24.86 -4.57
N SER A 101 -2.83 24.74 -3.26
CA SER A 101 -2.03 25.72 -2.50
C SER A 101 -0.53 25.67 -2.81
N ASP A 102 0.01 24.50 -3.13
CA ASP A 102 1.45 24.28 -3.28
C ASP A 102 1.83 23.34 -4.44
N GLY A 103 0.85 22.86 -5.20
CA GLY A 103 1.08 21.93 -6.32
C GLY A 103 1.49 20.52 -5.89
N LYS A 104 1.34 20.17 -4.60
CA LYS A 104 1.72 18.85 -4.10
C LYS A 104 0.83 17.76 -4.68
N ARG A 105 1.44 16.66 -5.16
CA ARG A 105 0.72 15.50 -5.68
C ARG A 105 0.01 14.74 -4.55
N VAL A 106 -1.24 14.38 -4.82
CA VAL A 106 -2.10 13.66 -3.88
C VAL A 106 -2.78 12.47 -4.55
N VAL A 107 -3.11 11.48 -3.73
CA VAL A 107 -4.01 10.37 -4.09
C VAL A 107 -5.25 10.48 -3.22
N ILE A 108 -6.42 10.31 -3.82
CA ILE A 108 -7.72 10.42 -3.17
C ILE A 108 -8.34 9.04 -3.17
N LYS A 109 -8.68 8.50 -1.99
CA LYS A 109 -9.37 7.22 -1.83
C LYS A 109 -10.83 7.44 -1.45
N ALA A 110 -11.74 6.91 -2.25
CA ALA A 110 -13.15 6.83 -1.92
C ALA A 110 -13.40 5.62 -1.00
N VAL A 111 -14.08 5.86 0.11
CA VAL A 111 -14.43 4.89 1.14
C VAL A 111 -15.86 5.14 1.61
N HIS A 112 -16.51 4.15 2.20
CA HIS A 112 -17.82 4.37 2.81
C HIS A 112 -17.70 5.31 4.01
N TYR A 113 -18.65 6.22 4.13
CA TYR A 113 -18.71 7.21 5.21
C TYR A 113 -18.52 6.63 6.63
N ARG A 114 -19.04 5.42 6.86
CA ARG A 114 -18.98 4.78 8.19
C ARG A 114 -17.56 4.44 8.65
N THR A 115 -16.58 4.46 7.74
CA THR A 115 -15.23 3.95 8.00
C THR A 115 -14.20 5.04 8.33
N VAL A 116 -14.54 6.34 8.27
CA VAL A 116 -13.55 7.42 8.51
C VAL A 116 -14.13 8.66 9.19
N LEU A 117 -13.32 9.29 10.07
CA LEU A 117 -13.71 10.41 10.91
C LEU A 117 -13.29 11.81 10.40
N ASP A 118 -12.36 11.95 9.44
CA ASP A 118 -11.88 13.26 8.95
C ASP A 118 -11.61 13.27 7.44
N ILE A 119 -12.52 13.88 6.67
CA ILE A 119 -12.63 13.71 5.21
C ILE A 119 -13.44 14.85 4.53
N ILE A 120 -13.23 15.03 3.21
CA ILE A 120 -14.19 15.68 2.30
C ILE A 120 -15.43 14.78 2.12
N GLN A 121 -16.57 15.17 2.68
CA GLN A 121 -17.76 14.32 2.77
C GLN A 121 -18.79 14.58 1.66
N ASP A 122 -19.46 13.51 1.25
CA ASP A 122 -20.74 13.47 0.54
C ASP A 122 -21.68 12.44 1.23
N GLU A 123 -22.97 12.39 0.89
CA GLU A 123 -24.03 11.71 1.67
C GLU A 123 -23.74 10.22 2.03
N GLU A 124 -23.08 9.47 1.14
CA GLU A 124 -22.77 8.04 1.35
C GLU A 124 -21.28 7.68 1.20
N ILE A 125 -20.50 8.58 0.61
CA ILE A 125 -19.09 8.36 0.26
C ILE A 125 -18.23 9.42 0.93
N ALA A 126 -17.09 8.97 1.42
CA ALA A 126 -16.11 9.76 2.11
C ALA A 126 -14.78 9.63 1.35
N PHE A 127 -14.06 10.74 1.16
CA PHE A 127 -12.77 10.79 0.45
C PHE A 127 -11.57 11.05 1.37
N ILE A 128 -10.68 10.07 1.50
CA ILE A 128 -9.38 10.22 2.17
C ILE A 128 -8.40 10.87 1.17
N VAL A 129 -7.84 12.02 1.51
CA VAL A 129 -6.80 12.66 0.70
C VAL A 129 -5.44 12.41 1.32
N MET A 130 -4.55 11.77 0.56
CA MET A 130 -3.22 11.36 1.00
C MET A 130 -2.15 11.98 0.12
N GLU A 131 -0.95 12.17 0.65
CA GLU A 131 0.21 12.49 -0.17
C GLU A 131 0.53 11.33 -1.13
N GLN A 132 0.88 11.65 -2.38
CA GLN A 132 1.33 10.63 -3.32
C GLN A 132 2.79 10.24 -3.03
N TRP A 133 3.00 9.02 -2.56
CA TRP A 133 4.32 8.39 -2.42
C TRP A 133 4.54 7.33 -3.51
N SER A 134 5.79 6.92 -3.72
CA SER A 134 6.18 5.92 -4.73
C SER A 134 6.06 4.50 -4.19
N SER A 135 5.61 3.55 -5.02
CA SER A 135 5.64 2.12 -4.72
C SER A 135 6.95 1.43 -5.12
N GLN A 136 7.85 2.13 -5.81
CA GLN A 136 9.19 1.62 -6.07
C GLN A 136 10.05 1.81 -4.83
N LEU A 137 10.57 0.71 -4.27
CA LEU A 137 11.40 0.73 -3.07
C LEU A 137 12.68 1.57 -3.23
N ILE A 138 13.23 1.64 -4.44
CA ILE A 138 14.42 2.41 -4.79
C ILE A 138 14.11 3.20 -6.06
N PRO A 139 14.58 4.46 -6.21
CA PRO A 139 14.51 5.18 -7.47
C PRO A 139 15.28 4.46 -8.60
N ASP A 140 14.75 4.49 -9.82
CA ASP A 140 15.34 3.86 -11.02
C ASP A 140 16.76 4.35 -11.41
N SER A 141 17.27 5.44 -10.82
CA SER A 141 18.47 6.15 -11.30
C SER A 141 19.54 6.45 -10.24
N GLY A 142 19.52 5.76 -9.11
CA GLY A 142 20.49 5.99 -8.02
C GLY A 142 21.20 4.72 -7.53
N PRO A 143 22.45 4.82 -7.05
CA PRO A 143 23.10 3.71 -6.37
C PRO A 143 22.31 3.34 -5.10
N CYS A 144 21.90 2.07 -4.98
CA CYS A 144 21.28 1.59 -3.74
C CYS A 144 22.41 1.26 -2.75
N CYS A 145 22.66 2.17 -1.82
CA CYS A 145 23.66 1.96 -0.79
C CYS A 145 23.06 1.17 0.39
N LEU A 146 23.91 0.34 1.00
CA LEU A 146 23.50 -0.59 2.04
C LEU A 146 22.86 0.12 3.24
N ARG A 147 23.37 1.29 3.65
CA ARG A 147 22.80 2.05 4.77
C ARG A 147 21.36 2.49 4.50
N PRO A 148 21.02 3.25 3.43
CA PRO A 148 19.63 3.55 3.10
C PRO A 148 18.72 2.33 3.04
N PHE A 149 19.19 1.23 2.44
CA PHE A 149 18.44 -0.02 2.39
C PHE A 149 18.17 -0.61 3.78
N LEU A 150 19.18 -0.70 4.65
CA LEU A 150 18.97 -1.23 5.99
C LEU A 150 18.10 -0.30 6.85
N MET A 151 18.15 1.02 6.63
CA MET A 151 17.26 1.97 7.31
C MET A 151 15.81 1.82 6.85
N SER A 152 15.54 1.52 5.57
CA SER A 152 14.19 1.24 5.10
C SER A 152 13.64 -0.06 5.71
N MET A 153 14.46 -1.12 5.77
CA MET A 153 14.09 -2.38 6.42
C MET A 153 13.84 -2.19 7.91
N ARG A 154 14.66 -1.38 8.60
CA ARG A 154 14.45 -1.02 10.01
C ARG A 154 13.10 -0.35 10.20
N GLN A 155 12.78 0.66 9.37
CA GLN A 155 11.50 1.38 9.45
C GLN A 155 10.30 0.44 9.24
N CYS A 156 10.39 -0.51 8.31
CA CYS A 156 9.37 -1.55 8.12
C CYS A 156 9.15 -2.38 9.39
N ILE A 157 10.24 -2.84 10.03
CA ILE A 157 10.17 -3.61 11.28
C ILE A 157 9.60 -2.75 12.41
N GLU A 158 9.99 -1.48 12.51
CA GLU A 158 9.47 -0.53 13.50
C GLU A 158 7.97 -0.29 13.34
N HIS A 159 7.50 -0.14 12.10
CA HIS A 159 6.07 0.02 11.82
C HIS A 159 5.27 -1.21 12.24
N ALA A 160 5.74 -2.42 11.89
CA ALA A 160 5.13 -3.65 12.37
C ALA A 160 5.13 -3.75 13.91
N ALA A 161 6.23 -3.33 14.56
CA ALA A 161 6.34 -3.34 16.01
C ALA A 161 5.34 -2.38 16.66
N PHE A 162 5.19 -1.18 16.09
CA PHE A 162 4.24 -0.19 16.53
C PHE A 162 2.80 -0.70 16.39
N MET A 163 2.45 -1.29 15.24
CA MET A 163 1.11 -1.87 15.03
C MET A 163 0.81 -2.96 16.06
N HIS A 164 1.72 -3.93 16.23
CA HIS A 164 1.55 -5.03 17.17
C HIS A 164 1.45 -4.53 18.63
N MET A 165 2.21 -3.50 19.00
CA MET A 165 2.11 -2.86 20.31
C MET A 165 0.73 -2.23 20.57
N HIS A 166 0.07 -1.75 19.52
CA HIS A 166 -1.30 -1.21 19.57
C HIS A 166 -2.36 -2.26 19.25
N ARG A 167 -1.99 -3.56 19.27
CA ARG A 167 -2.84 -4.71 18.96
C ARG A 167 -3.48 -4.62 17.58
N MET A 168 -2.76 -4.08 16.61
CA MET A 168 -3.16 -4.05 15.21
C MET A 168 -2.31 -5.02 14.40
N ALA A 169 -2.93 -5.86 13.59
CA ALA A 169 -2.24 -6.65 12.56
C ALA A 169 -2.61 -6.11 11.18
N HIS A 170 -1.67 -6.07 10.26
CA HIS A 170 -1.90 -5.57 8.91
C HIS A 170 -2.47 -6.64 7.98
N LEU A 171 -2.01 -7.89 8.11
CA LEU A 171 -2.45 -9.07 7.35
C LEU A 171 -2.20 -9.03 5.82
N ASP A 172 -1.51 -7.99 5.32
CA ASP A 172 -1.07 -7.88 3.93
C ASP A 172 0.28 -7.13 3.80
N ILE A 173 1.19 -7.38 4.74
CA ILE A 173 2.56 -6.82 4.66
C ILE A 173 3.25 -7.38 3.42
N SER A 174 3.53 -6.51 2.45
CA SER A 174 4.24 -6.87 1.23
C SER A 174 4.90 -5.66 0.59
N LEU A 175 5.76 -5.88 -0.40
CA LEU A 175 6.35 -4.79 -1.19
C LEU A 175 5.32 -4.00 -1.99
N ARG A 176 4.14 -4.57 -2.29
CA ARG A 176 3.06 -3.86 -2.98
C ARG A 176 2.41 -2.80 -2.08
N ASN A 177 2.41 -3.07 -0.78
CA ASN A 177 1.79 -2.23 0.24
C ASN A 177 2.82 -1.39 1.00
N LEU A 178 4.01 -1.19 0.43
CA LEU A 178 5.07 -0.36 0.98
C LEU A 178 5.31 0.83 0.04
N LEU A 179 5.10 2.04 0.55
CA LEU A 179 5.41 3.27 -0.18
C LEU A 179 6.62 3.99 0.40
N THR A 180 7.30 4.80 -0.41
CA THR A 180 8.38 5.71 -0.01
C THR A 180 8.24 7.09 -0.63
N ASP A 181 8.65 8.13 0.11
CA ASP A 181 8.76 9.50 -0.39
C ASP A 181 10.13 9.81 -1.00
N TYR A 182 11.04 8.82 -1.04
CA TYR A 182 12.45 8.93 -1.43
C TYR A 182 13.30 9.89 -0.59
N LYS A 183 12.76 10.39 0.53
CA LYS A 183 13.48 11.21 1.53
C LYS A 183 13.83 10.39 2.77
N GLY A 184 13.81 9.07 2.64
CA GLY A 184 14.11 8.12 3.71
C GLY A 184 12.88 7.71 4.53
N ASN A 185 11.67 8.15 4.15
CA ASN A 185 10.46 7.69 4.81
C ASN A 185 9.79 6.57 4.00
N HIS A 186 9.23 5.62 4.73
CA HIS A 186 8.48 4.48 4.21
C HIS A 186 7.20 4.33 5.00
N ALA A 187 6.12 3.88 4.38
CA ALA A 187 4.85 3.66 5.05
C ALA A 187 4.16 2.40 4.51
N TYR A 188 3.52 1.67 5.41
CA TYR A 188 2.54 0.67 4.99
C TYR A 188 1.25 1.34 4.56
N ILE A 189 0.66 0.82 3.50
CA ILE A 189 -0.63 1.25 2.98
C ILE A 189 -1.57 0.05 2.86
N ASP A 190 -2.81 0.32 2.51
CA ASP A 190 -3.80 -0.70 2.21
C ASP A 190 -4.11 -1.62 3.41
N PHE A 191 -4.69 -1.00 4.44
CA PHE A 191 -5.16 -1.66 5.65
C PHE A 191 -6.51 -2.36 5.45
N GLU A 192 -6.88 -2.74 4.22
CA GLU A 192 -8.16 -3.39 3.93
C GLU A 192 -8.31 -4.76 4.59
N LEU A 193 -7.21 -5.45 4.90
CA LEU A 193 -7.24 -6.67 5.72
C LEU A 193 -6.83 -6.38 7.17
N GLY A 194 -6.45 -5.14 7.48
CA GLY A 194 -5.84 -4.79 8.75
C GLY A 194 -6.87 -4.69 9.86
N ARG A 195 -6.62 -5.34 10.99
CA ARG A 195 -7.57 -5.41 12.11
C ARG A 195 -6.94 -5.05 13.43
N ARG A 196 -7.70 -4.36 14.28
CA ARG A 196 -7.37 -4.12 15.68
C ARG A 196 -8.06 -5.17 16.55
N PHE A 197 -7.34 -5.69 17.52
CA PHE A 197 -7.81 -6.73 18.43
C PHE A 197 -7.84 -6.19 19.86
N ASP A 198 -8.96 -6.39 20.54
CA ASP A 198 -9.07 -6.05 21.96
C ASP A 198 -8.43 -7.12 22.85
N GLU A 199 -8.42 -8.37 22.38
CA GLU A 199 -7.85 -9.51 23.07
C GLU A 199 -6.31 -9.51 23.02
N SER A 200 -5.70 -10.15 24.02
CA SER A 200 -4.24 -10.23 24.12
C SER A 200 -3.63 -11.30 23.20
N ASN A 201 -4.38 -12.37 22.93
CA ASN A 201 -3.97 -13.49 22.08
C ASN A 201 -5.10 -13.81 21.09
N PRO A 202 -5.37 -12.90 20.13
CA PRO A 202 -6.44 -13.09 19.17
C PRO A 202 -6.14 -14.28 18.26
N LEU A 203 -7.21 -14.95 17.84
CA LEU A 203 -7.17 -15.97 16.81
C LEU A 203 -8.19 -15.62 15.73
N ILE A 204 -7.76 -15.68 14.48
CA ILE A 204 -8.63 -15.38 13.33
C ILE A 204 -8.82 -16.60 12.44
N SER A 205 -9.97 -16.66 11.79
CA SER A 205 -10.28 -17.61 10.71
C SER A 205 -10.24 -16.90 9.36
N GLY A 206 -9.75 -17.58 8.33
CA GLY A 206 -9.77 -17.06 6.96
C GLY A 206 -8.70 -17.74 6.12
N ALA A 207 -9.09 -18.37 5.02
CA ALA A 207 -8.11 -19.01 4.14
C ALA A 207 -7.44 -17.95 3.26
N ARG A 208 -6.10 -18.02 3.15
CA ARG A 208 -5.33 -17.30 2.12
C ARG A 208 -5.49 -15.76 2.13
N LEU A 209 -5.48 -15.15 3.31
CA LEU A 209 -5.46 -13.69 3.44
C LEU A 209 -4.08 -13.13 3.08
N GLY A 210 -4.07 -12.02 2.33
CA GLY A 210 -2.88 -11.25 1.99
C GLY A 210 -2.04 -11.80 0.83
N THR A 211 -0.94 -11.11 0.57
CA THR A 211 0.01 -11.37 -0.52
C THR A 211 1.02 -12.44 -0.15
N GLU A 212 1.66 -12.32 1.02
CA GLU A 212 2.68 -13.26 1.48
C GLU A 212 2.05 -14.21 2.51
N ILE A 213 1.48 -15.29 2.00
CA ILE A 213 0.61 -16.19 2.79
C ILE A 213 1.46 -17.24 3.52
N PRO A 214 1.44 -17.30 4.87
CA PRO A 214 2.16 -18.31 5.62
C PRO A 214 1.45 -19.69 5.59
N PRO A 215 2.14 -20.79 5.96
CA PRO A 215 1.60 -22.14 5.85
C PRO A 215 0.28 -22.37 6.59
N GLU A 216 0.13 -21.83 7.80
CA GLU A 216 -1.06 -22.02 8.64
C GLU A 216 -2.34 -21.46 8.00
N CYS A 217 -2.24 -20.42 7.17
CA CYS A 217 -3.38 -19.83 6.45
C CYS A 217 -3.97 -20.75 5.36
N HIS A 218 -3.36 -21.92 5.12
CA HIS A 218 -3.85 -22.93 4.18
C HIS A 218 -4.59 -24.10 4.86
N THR A 219 -4.55 -24.17 6.19
CA THR A 219 -5.05 -25.34 6.95
C THR A 219 -6.54 -25.26 7.27
N GLY A 220 -7.13 -24.06 7.25
CA GLY A 220 -8.50 -23.81 7.71
C GLY A 220 -8.63 -23.72 9.23
N GLU A 221 -7.54 -23.91 9.98
CA GLU A 221 -7.49 -23.72 11.43
C GLU A 221 -7.42 -22.23 11.80
N LEU A 222 -7.69 -21.93 13.07
CA LEU A 222 -7.51 -20.59 13.61
C LEU A 222 -6.02 -20.29 13.83
N TYR A 223 -5.60 -19.05 13.55
CA TYR A 223 -4.19 -18.66 13.67
C TYR A 223 -4.01 -17.27 14.28
N ASP A 224 -2.80 -17.04 14.80
CA ASP A 224 -2.38 -15.77 15.39
C ASP A 224 -2.09 -14.74 14.28
N PRO A 225 -2.86 -13.63 14.19
CA PRO A 225 -2.70 -12.62 13.14
C PRO A 225 -1.33 -11.91 13.20
N PHE A 226 -0.74 -11.78 14.39
CA PHE A 226 0.57 -11.13 14.54
C PHE A 226 1.69 -12.03 14.02
N LYS A 227 1.55 -13.35 14.10
CA LYS A 227 2.53 -14.30 13.51
C LYS A 227 2.44 -14.35 11.99
N VAL A 228 1.28 -14.06 11.42
CA VAL A 228 1.11 -13.88 9.97
C VAL A 228 1.92 -12.67 9.49
N ASP A 229 1.77 -11.52 10.16
CA ASP A 229 2.56 -10.32 9.87
C ASP A 229 4.08 -10.56 10.00
N VAL A 230 4.52 -11.29 11.03
CA VAL A 230 5.95 -11.62 11.23
C VAL A 230 6.48 -12.40 10.02
N PHE A 231 5.73 -13.39 9.53
CA PHE A 231 6.14 -14.16 8.36
C PHE A 231 6.19 -13.29 7.11
N ALA A 232 5.13 -12.54 6.86
CA ALA A 232 5.00 -11.65 5.71
C ALA A 232 6.12 -10.59 5.67
N LEU A 233 6.47 -10.02 6.82
CA LEU A 233 7.61 -9.11 6.97
C LEU A 233 8.95 -9.80 6.65
N GLY A 234 9.13 -11.05 7.07
CA GLY A 234 10.33 -11.83 6.73
C GLY A 234 10.46 -12.02 5.21
N VAL A 235 9.35 -12.34 4.54
CA VAL A 235 9.32 -12.47 3.07
C VAL A 235 9.59 -11.14 2.39
N LEU A 236 8.98 -10.05 2.87
CA LEU A 236 9.23 -8.68 2.38
C LEU A 236 10.73 -8.36 2.41
N ILE A 237 11.41 -8.61 3.54
CA ILE A 237 12.86 -8.34 3.68
C ILE A 237 13.67 -9.16 2.67
N LEU A 238 13.39 -10.46 2.51
CA LEU A 238 14.11 -11.29 1.54
C LEU A 238 13.88 -10.83 0.08
N ARG A 239 12.65 -10.45 -0.26
CA ARG A 239 12.34 -9.91 -1.59
C ARG A 239 13.04 -8.57 -1.81
N ALA A 240 13.09 -7.70 -0.80
CA ALA A 240 13.80 -6.44 -0.85
C ALA A 240 15.31 -6.65 -1.07
N CYS A 241 15.95 -7.56 -0.33
CA CYS A 241 17.34 -7.97 -0.57
C CYS A 241 17.55 -8.43 -2.02
N LYS A 242 16.66 -9.28 -2.54
CA LYS A 242 16.75 -9.79 -3.92
C LYS A 242 16.60 -8.67 -4.97
N LEU A 243 15.65 -7.77 -4.80
CA LEU A 243 15.39 -6.66 -5.73
C LEU A 243 16.52 -5.64 -5.75
N THR A 244 17.10 -5.35 -4.58
CA THR A 244 18.21 -4.40 -4.43
C THR A 244 19.58 -5.02 -4.76
N GLY A 245 19.65 -6.35 -4.84
CA GLY A 245 20.88 -7.12 -4.99
C GLY A 245 21.69 -7.28 -3.70
N HIS A 246 21.27 -6.66 -2.59
CA HIS A 246 22.02 -6.72 -1.33
C HIS A 246 22.01 -8.13 -0.72
N CYS A 247 23.21 -8.66 -0.49
CA CYS A 247 23.43 -9.86 0.31
C CYS A 247 23.97 -9.47 1.69
N VAL A 248 23.15 -9.65 2.72
CA VAL A 248 23.50 -9.30 4.11
C VAL A 248 23.32 -10.55 4.99
N PRO A 249 24.36 -11.37 5.17
CA PRO A 249 24.25 -12.64 5.91
C PRO A 249 23.68 -12.48 7.32
N GLU A 250 24.06 -11.43 8.03
CA GLU A 250 23.59 -11.15 9.39
C GLU A 250 22.09 -10.86 9.44
N LEU A 251 21.56 -10.19 8.40
CA LEU A 251 20.13 -9.95 8.27
C LEU A 251 19.39 -11.25 7.99
N VAL A 252 19.97 -12.14 7.18
CA VAL A 252 19.40 -13.46 6.91
C VAL A 252 19.27 -14.27 8.20
N GLU A 253 20.23 -14.22 9.11
CA GLU A 253 20.12 -14.89 10.42
C GLU A 253 18.96 -14.36 11.28
N ILE A 254 18.65 -13.06 11.17
CA ILE A 254 17.49 -12.45 11.86
C ILE A 254 16.17 -12.86 11.20
N VAL A 255 16.13 -12.96 9.87
CA VAL A 255 14.91 -13.26 9.10
C VAL A 255 14.55 -14.75 9.15
N LYS A 256 15.53 -15.66 9.18
CA LYS A 256 15.31 -17.12 9.27
C LYS A 256 14.26 -17.55 10.30
N PRO A 257 14.31 -17.13 11.58
CA PRO A 257 13.30 -17.52 12.57
C PRO A 257 11.91 -16.92 12.31
N MET A 258 11.79 -15.83 11.55
CA MET A 258 10.48 -15.24 11.16
C MET A 258 9.72 -16.13 10.17
N LEU A 259 10.44 -16.99 9.43
CA LEU A 259 9.91 -17.85 8.37
C LEU A 259 9.70 -19.31 8.80
N ARG A 260 9.63 -19.59 10.12
CA ARG A 260 9.34 -20.93 10.63
C ARG A 260 7.92 -21.35 10.26
N ASP A 261 7.75 -22.60 9.84
CA ASP A 261 6.43 -23.16 9.48
C ASP A 261 5.43 -23.03 10.64
N LYS A 262 5.89 -23.36 11.85
CA LYS A 262 5.10 -23.26 13.08
C LYS A 262 5.03 -21.81 13.60
N PRO A 263 3.84 -21.17 13.67
CA PRO A 263 3.70 -19.76 14.07
C PRO A 263 4.28 -19.45 15.45
N GLU A 264 4.15 -20.37 16.40
CA GLU A 264 4.65 -20.25 17.77
C GLU A 264 6.18 -20.14 17.84
N GLN A 265 6.89 -20.66 16.82
CA GLN A 265 8.35 -20.57 16.73
C GLN A 265 8.85 -19.24 16.16
N ARG A 266 7.96 -18.43 15.58
CA ARG A 266 8.30 -17.12 15.05
C ARG A 266 8.44 -16.11 16.19
N PRO A 267 9.50 -15.28 16.22
CA PRO A 267 9.72 -14.32 17.27
C PRO A 267 8.68 -13.18 17.19
N PRO A 268 8.29 -12.56 18.32
CA PRO A 268 7.59 -11.29 18.30
C PRO A 268 8.41 -10.24 17.56
N VAL A 269 7.77 -9.37 16.76
CA VAL A 269 8.47 -8.35 15.98
C VAL A 269 9.35 -7.42 16.85
N GLY A 270 8.95 -7.13 18.10
CA GLY A 270 9.80 -6.36 19.02
C GLY A 270 11.15 -7.03 19.34
N ILE A 271 11.23 -8.36 19.29
CA ILE A 271 12.50 -9.11 19.42
C ILE A 271 13.31 -8.97 18.13
N VAL A 272 12.65 -9.06 16.98
CA VAL A 272 13.26 -8.86 15.65
C VAL A 272 13.91 -7.48 15.55
N LEU A 273 13.19 -6.42 15.97
CA LEU A 273 13.70 -5.05 15.96
C LEU A 273 14.97 -4.89 16.80
N ARG A 274 14.99 -5.45 18.02
CA ARG A 274 16.19 -5.41 18.88
C ARG A 274 17.37 -6.15 18.27
N ALA A 275 17.13 -7.30 17.64
CA ALA A 275 18.17 -8.06 16.96
C ALA A 275 18.71 -7.29 15.73
N PHE A 276 17.83 -6.65 14.97
CA PHE A 276 18.20 -5.79 13.84
C PHE A 276 19.05 -4.60 14.28
N ASP A 277 18.64 -3.91 15.35
CA ASP A 277 19.40 -2.79 15.91
C ASP A 277 20.78 -3.22 16.43
N ALA A 278 20.87 -4.42 17.03
CA ALA A 278 22.15 -4.99 17.44
C ALA A 278 23.06 -5.30 16.25
N MET A 279 22.52 -5.90 15.19
CA MET A 279 23.25 -6.13 13.93
C MET A 279 23.75 -4.82 13.33
N LEU A 280 22.92 -3.78 13.25
CA LEU A 280 23.34 -2.49 12.67
C LEU A 280 24.58 -1.90 13.36
N ARG A 281 24.70 -2.07 14.68
CA ARG A 281 25.85 -1.57 15.45
C ARG A 281 27.16 -2.33 15.19
N THR A 282 27.10 -3.54 14.62
CA THR A 282 28.30 -4.33 14.30
C THR A 282 28.84 -4.06 12.90
N LEU A 283 28.06 -3.38 12.04
CA LEU A 283 28.47 -3.07 10.67
C LEU A 283 29.43 -1.87 10.63
N THR A 284 30.53 -2.02 9.88
CA THR A 284 31.49 -0.94 9.67
C THR A 284 30.95 0.14 8.73
N ASP A 285 31.42 1.37 8.87
CA ASP A 285 31.03 2.47 7.99
C ASP A 285 31.35 2.21 6.52
N ASP A 286 32.47 1.56 6.23
CA ASP A 286 32.85 1.20 4.85
C ASP A 286 31.85 0.23 4.23
N ARG A 287 31.39 -0.76 5.00
CA ARG A 287 30.37 -1.70 4.53
C ARG A 287 29.02 -1.00 4.34
N LEU A 288 28.66 -0.09 5.24
CA LEU A 288 27.41 0.67 5.14
C LEU A 288 27.37 1.63 3.94
N LYS A 289 28.52 2.10 3.46
CA LYS A 289 28.66 2.92 2.25
C LYS A 289 28.69 2.10 0.95
N TYR A 290 28.75 0.78 1.03
CA TYR A 290 28.75 -0.06 -0.16
C TYR A 290 27.44 0.09 -0.94
N CYS A 291 27.52 0.31 -2.25
CA CYS A 291 26.37 0.50 -3.11
C CYS A 291 26.38 -0.47 -4.29
N HIS A 292 25.20 -0.88 -4.72
CA HIS A 292 25.01 -1.55 -5.99
C HIS A 292 24.61 -0.52 -7.05
N ASN A 293 25.31 -0.55 -8.18
CA ASN A 293 24.87 0.14 -9.38
C ASN A 293 23.78 -0.74 -10.02
N MET A 294 22.54 -0.29 -9.90
CA MET A 294 21.41 -0.90 -10.60
C MET A 294 21.65 -0.68 -12.11
N ARG A 295 21.61 -1.76 -12.89
CA ARG A 295 21.68 -1.71 -14.36
C ARG A 295 20.30 -1.44 -14.95
#